data_AF-A0AAN8F477-F1
#
_entry.id   AF-A0AAN8F477-F1
#
_cell.length_a   1.000
_cell.length_b   1.000
_cell.length_c   1.000
_cell.angle_alpha   90.00
_cell.angle_beta   90.00
_cell.angle_gamma   90.00
#
_symmetry.space_group_name_H-M   'P 1'
#
loop_
_entity.id
_entity.type
_entity.pdbx_description
1 polymer ?
#
loop_
_entity_poly.entity_id
_entity_poly.type
_entity_poly.pdbx_seq_one_letter_code
_entity_poly.pdbx_strand_id
1 'polypeptide(L)'
;TSAGNRRKALSILKCLRDTHLDFPGTPITNYILKTLMLYECEKHCNDYEWEDNCIGDRIIGVLLQLVSCLQCRRCAHYFLPQLDLLRGKPHHLLDQSSKMAWNLVRQLMLNARALETL
;
A
#
# COMPACT_ATOMS: atom_id res chain seq x y z
N THR A 1 15.85 -14.41 -4.61
CA THR A 1 14.66 -15.29 -4.66
C THR A 1 13.41 -14.44 -4.61
N SER A 2 12.33 -14.86 -5.28
CA SER A 2 11.04 -14.16 -5.34
C SER A 2 10.45 -13.81 -3.96
N ALA A 3 10.58 -14.70 -2.98
CA ALA A 3 10.21 -14.45 -1.58
C ALA A 3 11.04 -13.33 -0.90
N GLY A 4 12.28 -13.09 -1.36
CA GLY A 4 13.09 -11.95 -0.93
C GLY A 4 12.51 -10.62 -1.44
N ASN A 5 12.05 -10.61 -2.69
CA ASN A 5 11.52 -9.41 -3.33
C ASN A 5 10.13 -9.01 -2.80
N ARG A 6 9.26 -9.98 -2.47
CA ARG A 6 8.01 -9.70 -1.75
C ARG A 6 8.26 -9.01 -0.40
N ARG A 7 9.27 -9.46 0.34
CA ARG A 7 9.67 -8.81 1.62
C ARG A 7 10.27 -7.42 1.38
N LYS A 8 11.10 -7.24 0.35
CA LYS A 8 11.66 -5.94 -0.06
C LYS A 8 10.54 -4.95 -0.38
N ALA A 9 9.56 -5.33 -1.20
CA ALA A 9 8.41 -4.49 -1.53
C ALA A 9 7.63 -4.07 -0.27
N LEU A 10 7.36 -5.00 0.65
CA LEU A 10 6.70 -4.66 1.92
C LEU A 10 7.55 -3.70 2.77
N SER A 11 8.86 -3.90 2.86
CA SER A 11 9.74 -2.97 3.58
C SER A 11 9.72 -1.56 3.00
N ILE A 12 9.73 -1.43 1.66
CA ILE A 12 9.62 -0.13 0.99
C ILE A 12 8.27 0.53 1.29
N LEU A 13 7.16 -0.22 1.21
CA LEU A 13 5.83 0.29 1.55
C LEU A 13 5.75 0.82 2.99
N LYS A 14 6.37 0.11 3.95
CA LYS A 14 6.42 0.56 5.35
C LYS A 14 7.19 1.87 5.49
N CYS A 15 8.34 1.97 4.83
CA CYS A 15 9.16 3.19 4.79
C CYS A 15 8.35 4.36 4.23
N LEU A 16 7.74 4.19 3.05
CA LEU A 16 6.89 5.21 2.42
C LEU A 16 5.74 5.66 3.31
N ARG A 17 5.17 4.75 4.11
CA ARG A 17 4.17 5.13 5.10
C ARG A 17 4.77 5.98 6.21
N ASP A 18 5.90 5.57 6.79
CA ASP A 18 6.56 6.32 7.87
C ASP A 18 6.97 7.72 7.43
N THR A 19 7.41 7.89 6.18
CA THR A 19 7.90 9.18 5.67
C THR A 19 6.81 10.09 5.11
N HIS A 20 5.73 9.53 4.55
CA HIS A 20 4.74 10.33 3.80
C HIS A 20 3.29 10.19 4.27
N LEU A 21 2.96 9.13 5.02
CA LEU A 21 1.58 8.81 5.41
C LEU A 21 1.38 8.74 6.93
N ASP A 22 2.43 9.02 7.70
CA ASP A 22 2.40 9.08 9.14
C ASP A 22 2.03 10.48 9.62
N PHE A 23 0.89 10.58 10.27
CA PHE A 23 0.37 11.81 10.86
C PHE A 23 -0.59 11.46 12.00
N PRO A 24 -0.86 12.39 12.93
CA PRO A 24 -1.69 12.11 14.10
C PRO A 24 -3.06 11.53 13.71
N GLY A 25 -3.35 10.32 14.20
CA GLY A 25 -4.61 9.63 13.95
C GLY A 25 -4.71 8.92 12.60
N THR A 26 -3.63 8.84 11.81
CA THR A 26 -3.64 8.15 10.51
C THR A 26 -4.26 6.74 10.65
N PRO A 27 -5.23 6.38 9.79
CA PRO A 27 -5.81 5.03 9.76
C PRO A 27 -4.84 4.02 9.12
N ILE A 28 -3.79 4.48 8.43
CA ILE A 28 -2.89 3.62 7.65
C ILE A 28 -1.85 3.00 8.56
N THR A 29 -2.02 1.71 8.87
CA THR A 29 -1.08 0.95 9.69
C THR A 29 -0.20 0.03 8.85
N ASN A 30 0.93 -0.42 9.41
CA ASN A 30 1.73 -1.51 8.84
C ASN A 30 0.92 -2.78 8.59
N TYR A 31 -0.13 -3.01 9.37
CA TYR A 31 -0.99 -4.18 9.23
C TYR A 31 -1.89 -4.08 7.99
N ILE A 32 -2.38 -2.88 7.66
CA ILE A 32 -3.09 -2.63 6.41
C ILE A 32 -2.15 -2.88 5.23
N LEU A 33 -0.93 -2.35 5.26
CA LEU A 33 0.05 -2.58 4.19
C LEU A 33 0.38 -4.07 4.02
N LYS A 34 0.57 -4.80 5.12
CA LYS A 34 0.76 -6.26 5.09
C LYS A 34 -0.45 -6.97 4.48
N THR A 35 -1.66 -6.54 4.82
CA THR A 35 -2.91 -7.12 4.28
C THR A 35 -3.02 -6.89 2.78
N LEU A 36 -2.77 -5.68 2.31
CA LEU A 36 -2.82 -5.36 0.88
C LEU A 36 -1.70 -6.05 0.09
N MET A 37 -0.53 -6.23 0.70
CA MET A 37 0.56 -7.02 0.12
C MET A 37 0.16 -8.49 -0.10
N LEU A 38 -0.63 -9.08 0.81
CA LEU A 38 -1.14 -10.45 0.64
C LEU A 38 -2.10 -10.53 -0.55
N TYR A 39 -3.03 -9.57 -0.68
CA TYR A 39 -3.90 -9.48 -1.85
C TYR A 39 -3.13 -9.26 -3.16
N GLU A 40 -2.08 -8.43 -3.14
CA GLU A 40 -1.23 -8.23 -4.32
C GLU A 40 -0.49 -9.53 -4.72
N CYS A 41 -0.05 -10.33 -3.75
CA CYS A 41 0.52 -11.65 -4.01
C CYS A 41 -0.50 -12.64 -4.58
N GLU A 42 -1.78 -12.55 -4.18
CA GLU A 42 -2.84 -13.38 -4.75
C GLU A 42 -3.13 -12.99 -6.21
N LYS A 43 -3.13 -11.68 -6.52
CA LYS A 43 -3.29 -11.17 -7.89
C LYS A 43 -2.12 -11.53 -8.80
N HIS A 44 -0.90 -11.50 -8.26
CA HIS A 44 0.35 -11.76 -8.97
C HIS A 44 1.03 -13.01 -8.39
N CYS A 45 0.51 -14.19 -8.70
CA CYS A 45 0.94 -15.42 -8.06
C CYS A 45 2.29 -15.94 -8.57
N ASN A 46 2.71 -15.56 -9.78
CA ASN A 46 3.89 -16.12 -10.40
C ASN A 46 5.17 -15.41 -9.96
N ASP A 47 6.27 -16.16 -9.87
CA ASP A 47 7.54 -15.62 -9.38
C ASP A 47 8.16 -14.54 -10.28
N TYR A 48 7.95 -14.62 -11.59
CA TYR A 48 8.44 -13.62 -12.54
C TYR A 48 7.78 -12.24 -12.33
N GLU A 49 6.58 -12.19 -11.76
CA GLU A 49 5.87 -10.93 -11.44
C GLU A 49 6.44 -10.21 -10.21
N TRP A 50 7.42 -10.85 -9.55
CA TRP A 50 8.13 -10.35 -8.36
C TRP A 50 9.65 -10.24 -8.61
N GLU A 51 10.09 -10.28 -9.86
CA GLU A 51 11.46 -9.92 -10.23
C GLU A 51 11.72 -8.42 -9.97
N ASP A 52 12.99 -8.03 -9.89
CA ASP A 52 13.38 -6.68 -9.43
C ASP A 52 12.79 -5.55 -10.30
N ASN A 53 12.64 -5.79 -11.61
CA ASN A 53 12.03 -4.86 -12.55
C ASN A 53 10.52 -4.66 -12.32
N CYS A 54 9.83 -5.60 -11.67
CA CYS A 54 8.40 -5.52 -11.38
C CYS A 54 8.09 -4.88 -10.02
N ILE A 55 9.09 -4.66 -9.15
CA ILE A 55 8.84 -4.22 -7.77
C ILE A 55 8.21 -2.83 -7.69
N GLY A 56 8.59 -1.93 -8.60
CA GLY A 56 7.95 -0.62 -8.72
C GLY A 56 6.44 -0.74 -8.98
N ASP A 57 6.06 -1.58 -9.95
CA ASP A 57 4.66 -1.84 -10.29
C ASP A 57 3.89 -2.45 -9.12
N ARG A 58 4.50 -3.38 -8.37
CA ARG A 58 3.87 -4.00 -7.18
C ARG A 58 3.64 -2.98 -6.06
N ILE A 59 4.60 -2.08 -5.82
CA ILE A 59 4.45 -1.00 -4.83
C ILE A 59 3.30 -0.08 -5.24
N ILE A 60 3.25 0.32 -6.51
CA ILE A 60 2.19 1.17 -7.05
C ILE A 60 0.83 0.46 -6.95
N GLY A 61 0.75 -0.83 -7.30
CA GLY A 61 -0.46 -1.65 -7.19
C GLY A 61 -1.03 -1.67 -5.76
N VAL A 62 -0.17 -1.89 -4.76
CA VAL A 62 -0.57 -1.87 -3.35
C VAL A 62 -1.05 -0.47 -2.91
N LEU A 63 -0.36 0.59 -3.32
CA LEU A 63 -0.76 1.96 -2.95
C LEU A 63 -2.07 2.39 -3.65
N LEU A 64 -2.30 1.98 -4.89
CA LEU A 64 -3.58 2.19 -5.58
C LEU A 64 -4.71 1.43 -4.88
N GLN A 65 -4.46 0.20 -4.47
CA GLN A 65 -5.43 -0.57 -3.70
C GLN A 65 -5.72 0.09 -2.34
N LEU A 66 -4.70 0.67 -1.68
CA LEU A 66 -4.88 1.45 -0.46
C LEU A 66 -5.77 2.66 -0.68
N VAL A 67 -5.53 3.45 -1.74
CA VAL A 67 -6.37 4.59 -2.12
C VAL A 67 -7.82 4.14 -2.30
N SER A 68 -8.04 3.04 -3.03
CA SER A 68 -9.38 2.49 -3.27
C SER A 68 -10.06 2.06 -1.96
N CYS A 69 -9.35 1.34 -1.08
CA CYS A 69 -9.87 0.96 0.23
C CYS A 69 -10.26 2.16 1.12
N LEU A 70 -9.46 3.22 1.10
CA LEU A 70 -9.75 4.45 1.85
C LEU A 70 -10.98 5.18 1.31
N GLN A 71 -11.11 5.29 -0.02
CA GLN A 71 -12.26 5.91 -0.69
C GLN A 71 -13.55 5.12 -0.46
N CYS A 72 -13.47 3.79 -0.55
CA CYS A 72 -14.59 2.90 -0.26
C CYS A 72 -14.86 2.72 1.24
N ARG A 73 -14.00 3.29 2.10
CA ARG A 73 -14.05 3.19 3.57
C ARG A 73 -14.11 1.75 4.07
N ARG A 74 -13.43 0.85 3.35
CA ARG A 74 -13.41 -0.59 3.65
C ARG A 74 -12.09 -1.20 3.23
N CYS A 75 -11.45 -1.94 4.14
CA CYS A 75 -10.28 -2.76 3.88
C CYS A 75 -10.49 -4.11 4.55
N ALA A 76 -10.91 -5.12 3.78
CA ALA A 76 -11.14 -6.45 4.31
C ALA A 76 -9.83 -7.07 4.83
N HIS A 77 -9.91 -7.76 5.97
CA HIS A 77 -8.79 -8.55 6.47
C HIS A 77 -8.58 -9.79 5.58
N TYR A 78 -7.34 -10.07 5.19
CA TYR A 78 -7.01 -11.13 4.22
C TYR A 78 -7.61 -12.51 4.59
N PHE A 79 -7.33 -13.01 5.80
CA PHE A 79 -7.85 -14.31 6.26
C PHE A 79 -9.30 -14.28 6.78
N LEU A 80 -9.85 -13.09 7.05
CA LEU A 80 -11.16 -12.92 7.69
C LEU A 80 -11.95 -11.84 6.93
N PRO A 81 -12.47 -12.13 5.72
CA PRO A 81 -13.00 -11.09 4.82
C PRO A 81 -14.18 -10.27 5.38
N GLN A 82 -14.85 -10.80 6.42
CA GLN A 82 -15.94 -10.12 7.14
C GLN A 82 -15.44 -9.06 8.14
N LEU A 83 -14.16 -9.13 8.52
CA LEU A 83 -13.51 -8.14 9.38
C LEU A 83 -12.97 -7.00 8.52
N ASP A 84 -13.45 -5.79 8.76
CA ASP A 84 -12.97 -4.56 8.11
C ASP A 84 -11.95 -3.83 9.00
N LEU A 85 -10.75 -3.66 8.48
CA LEU A 85 -9.62 -3.00 9.15
C LEU A 85 -9.78 -1.48 9.28
N LEU A 86 -10.66 -0.88 8.48
CA LEU A 86 -10.97 0.55 8.55
C LEU A 86 -12.22 0.85 9.39
N ARG A 87 -12.86 -0.18 9.96
CA ARG A 87 -14.08 -0.04 10.75
C ARG A 87 -13.87 0.92 11.92
N GLY A 88 -14.78 1.88 12.06
CA GLY A 88 -14.77 2.85 13.17
C GLY A 88 -13.75 3.99 13.01
N LYS A 89 -13.03 4.07 11.88
CA LYS A 89 -12.15 5.22 11.60
C LYS A 89 -12.97 6.44 11.16
N PRO A 90 -12.66 7.65 11.67
CA PRO A 90 -13.34 8.87 11.25
C PRO A 90 -13.23 9.11 9.74
N HIS A 91 -14.35 9.44 9.09
CA HIS A 91 -14.37 9.62 7.62
C HIS A 91 -13.41 10.71 7.13
N HIS A 92 -13.28 11.82 7.86
CA HIS A 92 -12.35 12.89 7.48
C HIS A 92 -10.88 12.43 7.44
N LEU A 93 -10.49 11.50 8.33
CA LEU A 93 -9.15 10.93 8.33
C LEU A 93 -8.96 9.95 7.16
N LEU A 94 -10.00 9.19 6.79
CA LEU A 94 -9.97 8.33 5.60
C LEU A 94 -9.82 9.16 4.32
N ASP A 95 -10.57 10.26 4.20
CA ASP A 95 -10.53 11.15 3.05
C ASP A 95 -9.18 11.87 2.94
N GLN A 96 -8.63 12.36 4.05
CA GLN A 96 -7.28 12.94 4.10
C GLN A 96 -6.21 11.92 3.71
N SER A 97 -6.27 10.72 4.27
CA SER A 97 -5.33 9.62 3.97
C SER A 97 -5.38 9.23 2.50
N SER A 98 -6.58 9.18 1.91
CA SER A 98 -6.76 8.87 0.49
C SER A 98 -6.06 9.89 -0.40
N LYS A 99 -6.22 11.20 -0.10
CA LYS A 99 -5.55 12.27 -0.84
C LYS A 99 -4.03 12.18 -0.72
N MET A 100 -3.51 11.92 0.47
CA MET A 100 -2.06 11.78 0.70
C MET A 100 -1.49 10.57 -0.03
N ALA A 101 -2.14 9.40 0.08
CA ALA A 101 -1.74 8.19 -0.63
C ALA A 101 -1.80 8.38 -2.16
N TRP A 102 -2.84 9.05 -2.68
CA TRP A 102 -2.95 9.35 -4.11
C TRP A 102 -1.86 10.30 -4.61
N ASN A 103 -1.51 11.33 -3.84
CA ASN A 103 -0.41 12.23 -4.18
C ASN A 103 0.93 11.48 -4.24
N LEU A 104 1.19 10.58 -3.29
CA LEU A 104 2.37 9.73 -3.29
C LEU A 104 2.41 8.82 -4.53
N VAL A 105 1.29 8.16 -4.88
CA VAL A 105 1.19 7.35 -6.10
C VAL A 105 1.55 8.18 -7.34
N ARG A 106 0.98 9.38 -7.47
CA ARG A 106 1.26 10.27 -8.60
C ARG A 106 2.73 10.66 -8.69
N GLN A 107 3.37 10.96 -7.55
CA GLN A 107 4.80 11.28 -7.52
C GLN A 107 5.66 10.11 -8.01
N LEU A 108 5.36 8.90 -7.53
CA LEU A 108 6.07 7.68 -7.93
C LEU A 108 5.88 7.33 -9.41
N MET A 109 4.67 7.56 -9.97
CA MET A 109 4.40 7.29 -11.39
C MET A 109 5.02 8.31 -12.34
N LEU A 110 5.12 9.58 -11.93
CA LEU A 110 5.57 10.68 -12.79
C LEU A 110 7.09 10.88 -12.76
N ASN A 111 7.80 10.28 -11.80
CA ASN A 111 9.25 10.39 -11.68
C ASN A 111 9.85 9.02 -11.40
N ALA A 112 10.50 8.42 -12.41
CA ALA A 112 11.19 7.13 -12.29
C ALA A 112 12.32 7.14 -11.24
N ARG A 113 12.82 8.33 -10.87
CA ARG A 113 13.80 8.54 -9.79
C ARG A 113 13.18 9.01 -8.48
N ALA A 114 11.85 9.02 -8.35
CA ALA A 114 11.19 9.49 -7.12
C ALA A 114 11.73 8.78 -5.87
N LEU A 115 11.97 7.47 -5.96
CA LEU A 115 12.54 6.67 -4.88
C LEU A 115 13.95 7.10 -4.43
N GLU A 116 14.71 7.85 -5.24
CA GLU A 116 16.02 8.39 -4.88
C GLU A 116 15.90 9.72 -4.10
N THR A 117 14.73 10.35 -4.14
CA THR A 117 14.47 11.69 -3.57
C THR A 117 13.43 11.70 -2.44
N LEU A 118 12.90 10.52 -2.08
CA LEU A 118 11.89 10.34 -1.04
C LEU A 118 12.51 9.95 0.31
#